data_AF-A0A954CKV3-F1
#
_entry.id   AF-A0A954CKV3-F1
#
_cell.length_a   1.000
_cell.length_b   1.000
_cell.length_c   1.000
_cell.angle_alpha   90.00
_cell.angle_beta   90.00
_cell.angle_gamma   90.00
#
_symmetry.space_group_name_H-M   'P 1'
#
loop_
_entity.id
_entity.type
_entity.pdbx_description
1 polymer ?
#
loop_
_entity_poly.entity_id
_entity_poly.type
_entity_poly.pdbx_seq_one_letter_code
_entity_poly.pdbx_strand_id
1 'polypeptide(L)'
;MPNNPRIAIFYTGGTISMTKSDEEGGTVPTLSGEDIRESVPELDDVFDVEHYDYSRHPGPHMTIERILTLYDAINDALTEGFDGVVVAHGTDTIEESAYICDLVHDDP
;
A
#
# COMPACT_ATOMS: atom_id res chain seq x y z
N MET A 1 11.24 -16.56 20.94
CA MET A 1 11.44 -15.19 20.44
C MET A 1 10.06 -14.54 20.50
N PRO A 2 9.87 -13.27 20.89
CA PRO A 2 8.59 -12.65 20.58
C PRO A 2 8.40 -12.77 19.06
N ASN A 3 7.21 -13.15 18.61
CA ASN A 3 6.93 -13.14 17.17
C ASN A 3 7.10 -11.69 16.68
N ASN A 4 7.80 -11.51 15.56
CA ASN A 4 7.85 -10.21 14.91
C ASN A 4 6.41 -9.79 14.53
N PRO A 5 6.03 -8.51 14.66
CA PRO A 5 4.70 -8.07 14.26
C PRO A 5 4.48 -8.36 12.78
N ARG A 6 3.30 -8.87 12.44
CA ARG A 6 2.88 -9.17 11.07
C ARG A 6 2.30 -7.93 10.43
N ILE A 7 2.88 -7.45 9.33
CA ILE A 7 2.48 -6.21 8.66
C ILE A 7 2.05 -6.52 7.23
N ALA A 8 0.86 -6.07 6.83
CA ALA A 8 0.43 -6.12 5.44
C ALA A 8 0.76 -4.78 4.75
N ILE A 9 1.38 -4.83 3.57
CA ILE A 9 1.64 -3.63 2.76
C ILE A 9 0.84 -3.70 1.46
N PHE A 10 -0.10 -2.78 1.29
CA PHE A 10 -0.90 -2.64 0.08
C PHE A 10 -0.30 -1.58 -0.85
N TYR A 11 0.01 -1.98 -2.08
CA TYR A 11 0.48 -1.10 -3.14
C TYR A 11 -0.69 -0.70 -4.03
N THR A 12 -1.04 0.59 -4.04
CA THR A 12 -2.15 1.12 -4.84
C THR A 12 -1.68 1.81 -6.13
N GLY A 13 -0.36 1.93 -6.30
CA GLY A 13 0.30 2.64 -7.38
C GLY A 13 0.92 3.95 -6.90
N GLY A 14 0.91 4.97 -7.78
CA GLY A 14 1.55 6.24 -7.51
C GLY A 14 3.07 6.23 -7.76
N THR A 15 3.72 7.35 -7.51
CA THR A 15 5.14 7.56 -7.88
C THR A 15 6.10 6.61 -7.16
N ILE A 16 5.72 6.06 -6.01
CA ILE A 16 6.53 5.10 -5.26
C ILE A 16 6.71 3.77 -6.00
N SER A 17 5.78 3.40 -6.88
CA SER A 17 5.87 2.22 -7.74
C SER A 17 6.35 2.56 -9.15
N MET A 18 6.85 3.78 -9.39
CA MET A 18 7.27 4.23 -10.73
C MET A 18 8.78 4.35 -10.88
N THR A 19 9.31 3.87 -12.00
CA THR A 19 10.69 4.17 -12.44
C THR A 19 10.70 5.12 -13.63
N LYS A 20 11.84 5.78 -13.86
CA LYS A 20 12.02 6.57 -15.08
C LYS A 20 12.17 5.64 -16.28
N SER A 21 11.35 5.85 -17.31
CA SER A 21 11.50 5.24 -18.62
C SER A 21 12.17 6.24 -19.55
N ASP A 22 13.38 5.89 -20.01
CA ASP A 22 14.13 6.69 -20.99
C ASP A 22 13.52 6.55 -22.40
N GLU A 23 12.77 5.46 -22.68
CA GLU A 23 12.10 5.25 -23.98
C GLU A 23 10.78 6.01 -24.10
N GLU A 24 9.95 6.04 -23.05
CA GLU A 24 8.62 6.65 -23.08
C GLU A 24 8.60 8.10 -22.60
N GLY A 25 9.72 8.58 -22.00
CA GLY A 25 9.86 9.95 -21.53
C GLY A 25 8.94 10.24 -20.35
N GLY A 26 9.29 9.78 -19.16
CA GLY A 26 8.53 10.04 -17.94
C GLY A 26 8.72 8.97 -16.87
N THR A 27 7.88 9.01 -15.85
CA THR A 27 7.79 7.96 -14.82
C THR A 27 6.68 6.98 -15.16
N VAL A 28 7.00 5.69 -15.22
CA VAL A 28 6.08 4.59 -15.56
C VAL A 28 5.96 3.63 -14.39
N PRO A 29 4.77 3.06 -14.10
CA PRO A 29 4.57 2.14 -13.00
C PRO A 29 5.21 0.78 -13.33
N THR A 30 6.36 0.49 -12.74
CA THR A 30 7.24 -0.64 -13.09
C THR A 30 7.62 -1.50 -11.90
N LEU A 31 7.49 -1.01 -10.67
CA LEU A 31 7.86 -1.74 -9.47
C LEU A 31 6.65 -2.51 -8.94
N SER A 32 6.84 -3.81 -8.72
CA SER A 32 5.96 -4.65 -7.90
C SER A 32 6.26 -4.48 -6.41
N GLY A 33 5.39 -4.99 -5.55
CA GLY A 33 5.65 -5.05 -4.10
C GLY A 33 6.95 -5.78 -3.75
N GLU A 34 7.32 -6.82 -4.51
CA GLU A 34 8.57 -7.55 -4.31
C GLU A 34 9.80 -6.70 -4.71
N ASP A 35 9.73 -5.94 -5.80
CA ASP A 35 10.83 -5.03 -6.18
C ASP A 35 11.06 -3.95 -5.09
N ILE A 36 9.99 -3.51 -4.43
CA ILE A 36 10.07 -2.55 -3.32
C ILE A 36 10.64 -3.23 -2.07
N ARG A 37 10.27 -4.48 -1.79
CA ARG A 37 10.87 -5.27 -0.71
C ARG A 37 12.38 -5.41 -0.89
N GLU A 38 12.84 -5.77 -2.09
CA GLU A 38 14.26 -5.91 -2.40
C GLU A 38 15.05 -4.60 -2.21
N SER A 39 14.38 -3.45 -2.28
CA SER A 39 15.00 -2.14 -2.05
C SER A 39 15.20 -1.79 -0.57
N VAL A 40 14.52 -2.50 0.35
CA VAL A 40 14.59 -2.29 1.81
C VAL A 40 14.54 -3.65 2.56
N PRO A 41 15.53 -4.53 2.37
CA PRO A 41 15.53 -5.87 2.98
C PRO A 41 15.59 -5.84 4.52
N GLU A 42 16.04 -4.74 5.13
CA GLU A 42 16.13 -4.59 6.58
C GLU A 42 14.77 -4.56 7.29
N LEU A 43 13.66 -4.41 6.55
CA LEU A 43 12.31 -4.53 7.10
C LEU A 43 12.05 -5.93 7.67
N ASP A 44 12.56 -6.97 6.99
CA ASP A 44 12.34 -8.38 7.36
C ASP A 44 13.08 -8.77 8.65
N ASP A 45 14.06 -7.96 9.09
CA ASP A 45 14.75 -8.18 10.38
C ASP A 45 13.85 -7.82 11.57
N VAL A 46 12.84 -6.97 11.36
CA VAL A 46 12.01 -6.37 12.42
C VAL A 46 10.55 -6.81 12.34
N PHE A 47 10.03 -7.04 11.12
CA PHE A 47 8.64 -7.35 10.85
C PHE A 47 8.50 -8.62 10.01
N ASP A 48 7.36 -9.29 10.12
CA ASP A 48 6.93 -10.33 9.17
C ASP A 48 6.01 -9.65 8.15
N VAL A 49 6.55 -9.31 6.97
CA VAL A 49 5.87 -8.43 6.01
C VAL A 49 5.26 -9.24 4.86
N GLU A 50 3.98 -9.03 4.60
CA GLU A 50 3.30 -9.54 3.41
C GLU A 50 2.95 -8.40 2.45
N HIS A 51 3.33 -8.55 1.18
CA HIS A 51 3.21 -7.52 0.15
C HIS A 51 2.03 -7.83 -0.79
N TYR A 52 1.14 -6.85 -0.97
CA TYR A 52 -0.05 -6.97 -1.81
C TYR A 52 -0.04 -5.93 -2.94
N ASP A 53 0.17 -6.40 -4.17
CA ASP A 53 -0.03 -5.60 -5.39
C ASP A 53 -1.53 -5.36 -5.63
N TYR A 54 -2.12 -4.46 -4.85
CA TYR A 54 -3.56 -4.26 -4.80
C TYR A 54 -4.13 -3.60 -6.04
N SER A 55 -3.54 -2.47 -6.46
CA SER A 55 -3.93 -1.79 -7.70
C SER A 55 -2.79 -0.96 -8.28
N ARG A 56 -2.98 -0.42 -9.49
CA ARG A 56 -2.00 0.42 -10.19
C ARG A 56 -2.62 1.72 -10.68
N HIS A 57 -3.54 2.27 -9.91
CA HIS A 57 -4.21 3.51 -10.29
C HIS A 57 -3.32 4.72 -9.96
N PRO A 58 -3.19 5.70 -10.87
CA PRO A 58 -2.69 7.01 -10.50
C PRO A 58 -3.54 7.60 -9.37
N GLY A 59 -2.93 8.36 -8.46
CA GLY A 59 -3.62 9.01 -7.33
C GLY A 59 -4.94 9.69 -7.74
N PRO A 60 -4.97 10.52 -8.80
CA PRO A 60 -6.20 11.21 -9.24
C PRO A 60 -7.35 10.29 -9.66
N HIS A 61 -7.09 8.99 -9.84
CA HIS A 61 -8.09 7.99 -10.19
C HIS A 61 -8.59 7.18 -8.98
N MET A 62 -8.15 7.48 -7.76
CA MET A 62 -8.73 6.88 -6.55
C MET A 62 -10.07 7.52 -6.22
N THR A 63 -11.16 6.91 -6.72
CA THR A 63 -12.52 7.32 -6.38
C THR A 63 -12.89 6.88 -4.97
N ILE A 64 -13.93 7.47 -4.40
CA ILE A 64 -14.46 7.07 -3.08
C ILE A 64 -14.78 5.57 -3.06
N GLU A 65 -15.41 5.02 -4.10
CA GLU A 65 -15.71 3.59 -4.15
C GLU A 65 -14.45 2.73 -4.09
N ARG A 66 -13.37 3.14 -4.76
CA ARG A 66 -12.09 2.42 -4.73
C ARG A 66 -11.41 2.50 -3.37
N ILE A 67 -11.51 3.65 -2.71
CA ILE A 67 -11.00 3.84 -1.35
C ILE A 67 -11.77 2.93 -0.38
N LEU A 68 -13.09 2.82 -0.53
CA LEU A 68 -13.90 1.91 0.28
C LEU A 68 -13.58 0.42 0.00
N THR A 69 -13.38 0.03 -1.26
CA THR A 69 -12.92 -1.34 -1.57
C THR A 69 -11.51 -1.63 -1.01
N LEU A 70 -10.63 -0.63 -0.99
CA LEU A 70 -9.31 -0.75 -0.35
C LEU A 70 -9.47 -0.91 1.17
N TYR A 71 -10.35 -0.13 1.79
CA TYR A 71 -10.67 -0.25 3.21
C TYR A 71 -11.22 -1.64 3.58
N ASP A 72 -12.09 -2.23 2.76
CA ASP A 72 -12.58 -3.59 2.97
C ASP A 72 -11.41 -4.60 2.99
N ALA A 73 -10.46 -4.48 2.06
CA ALA A 73 -9.27 -5.34 2.01
C ALA A 73 -8.32 -5.14 3.21
N ILE A 74 -8.22 -3.91 3.73
CA ILE A 74 -7.48 -3.60 4.96
C ILE A 74 -8.13 -4.31 6.15
N ASN A 75 -9.46 -4.26 6.27
CA ASN A 75 -10.19 -4.94 7.33
C ASN A 75 -10.07 -6.46 7.26
N ASP A 76 -10.09 -7.03 6.06
CA ASP A 76 -9.88 -8.46 5.85
C ASP A 76 -8.49 -8.88 6.39
N ALA A 77 -7.44 -8.13 6.05
CA ALA A 77 -6.10 -8.38 6.58
C ALA A 77 -6.04 -8.28 8.11
N LEU A 78 -6.62 -7.23 8.70
CA LEU A 78 -6.67 -7.11 10.17
C LEU A 78 -7.43 -8.30 10.81
N THR A 79 -8.52 -8.75 10.19
CA THR A 79 -9.31 -9.92 10.65
C THR A 79 -8.52 -11.24 10.52
N GLU A 80 -7.64 -11.35 9.54
CA GLU A 80 -6.71 -12.48 9.36
C GLU A 80 -5.55 -12.50 10.39
N GLY A 81 -5.48 -11.48 11.27
CA GLY A 81 -4.53 -11.43 12.37
C GLY A 81 -3.21 -10.78 12.02
N PHE A 82 -3.22 -9.82 11.09
CA PHE A 82 -2.11 -8.88 10.93
C PHE A 82 -2.13 -7.85 12.07
N ASP A 83 -0.95 -7.49 12.58
CA ASP A 83 -0.77 -6.52 13.67
C ASP A 83 -0.82 -5.07 13.17
N GLY A 84 -0.72 -4.85 11.86
CA GLY A 84 -0.81 -3.54 11.25
C GLY A 84 -0.82 -3.57 9.73
N VAL A 85 -1.25 -2.46 9.14
CA VAL A 85 -1.35 -2.30 7.69
C VAL A 85 -0.71 -1.00 7.24
N VAL A 86 0.02 -1.05 6.13
CA VAL A 86 0.62 0.11 5.45
C VAL A 86 0.05 0.19 4.04
N VAL A 87 -0.33 1.38 3.60
CA VAL A 87 -0.76 1.61 2.22
C VAL A 87 0.26 2.50 1.52
N ALA A 88 0.95 1.95 0.52
CA ALA A 88 1.76 2.72 -0.41
C ALA A 88 0.84 3.34 -1.47
N HIS A 89 0.70 4.68 -1.41
CA HIS A 89 -0.30 5.43 -2.16
C HIS A 89 0.29 6.59 -2.97
N GLY A 90 -0.38 6.93 -4.07
CA GLY A 90 -0.05 8.11 -4.87
C GLY A 90 -0.30 9.42 -4.11
N THR A 91 0.57 10.41 -4.29
CA THR A 91 0.54 11.64 -3.49
C THR A 91 -0.65 12.54 -3.81
N ASP A 92 -1.21 12.46 -5.02
CA ASP A 92 -2.26 13.39 -5.47
C ASP A 92 -3.54 13.35 -4.64
N THR A 93 -3.89 12.18 -4.09
CA THR A 93 -5.14 12.01 -3.32
C THR A 93 -4.95 11.23 -2.02
N ILE A 94 -3.72 11.21 -1.49
CA ILE A 94 -3.42 10.48 -0.25
C ILE A 94 -4.17 11.09 0.95
N GLU A 95 -4.39 12.40 0.94
CA GLU A 95 -5.09 13.11 2.02
C GLU A 95 -6.57 12.75 2.08
N GLU A 96 -7.25 12.65 0.94
CA GLU A 96 -8.66 12.26 0.87
C GLU A 96 -8.83 10.78 1.21
N SER A 97 -7.96 9.90 0.70
CA SER A 97 -7.95 8.47 1.06
C SER A 97 -7.77 8.28 2.56
N ALA A 98 -6.79 8.97 3.17
CA ALA A 98 -6.54 8.90 4.60
C ALA A 98 -7.73 9.44 5.41
N TYR A 99 -8.31 10.56 5.00
CA TYR A 99 -9.46 11.15 5.67
C TYR A 99 -10.70 10.25 5.60
N ILE A 100 -10.99 9.65 4.45
CA ILE A 100 -12.10 8.70 4.33
C ILE A 100 -11.87 7.48 5.21
N CYS A 101 -10.67 6.90 5.18
CA CYS A 101 -10.32 5.78 6.07
C CYS A 101 -10.50 6.15 7.54
N ASP A 102 -10.02 7.32 7.99
CA ASP A 102 -10.21 7.81 9.38
C ASP A 102 -11.69 7.93 9.78
N LEU A 103 -12.56 8.32 8.85
CA LEU A 103 -13.99 8.44 9.12
C LEU A 103 -14.73 7.10 9.21
N VAL A 104 -14.23 6.05 8.55
CA VAL A 104 -14.92 4.75 8.46
C VAL A 104 -14.24 3.65 9.26
N HIS A 105 -12.97 3.83 9.63
CA HIS A 105 -12.23 2.88 10.43
C HIS A 105 -12.76 2.85 11.86
N ASP A 106 -13.02 1.63 12.36
CA ASP A 106 -13.65 1.36 13.65
C ASP A 106 -12.85 0.29 14.42
N ASP A 107 -11.53 0.45 14.41
CA ASP A 107 -10.62 -0.32 15.27
C ASP A 107 -10.60 0.36 16.66
N PRO A 108 -10.67 -0.40 17.78
CA PRO A 108 -10.64 0.15 19.14
C PRO A 108 -9.52 1.16 19.47
#